data_AF-A0A6B2LRW6-F1
#
_entry.id   AF-A0A6B2LRW6-F1
#
_cell.length_a   1.000
_cell.length_b   1.000
_cell.length_c   1.000
_cell.angle_alpha   90.00
_cell.angle_beta   90.00
_cell.angle_gamma   90.00
#
_symmetry.space_group_name_H-M   'P 1'
#
loop_
_entity.id
_entity.type
_entity.pdbx_description
1 polymer ?
#
loop_
_entity_poly.entity_id
_entity_poly.type
_entity_poly.pdbx_seq_one_letter_code
_entity_poly.pdbx_strand_id
1 'polypeptide(L)'
;MAQGLSTPIDSKNKGFQMLLKMGYKEGQTIGKSKTGIKEPLPLYFKEDRAGIGDAVSTQNAEKFDNRKRKLEDEKNKTDFTKNQRRKIDSKKTTSSIIKIVTHICPQLDEQ
;
A
#
# COMPACT_ATOMS: atom_id res chain seq x y z
N MET A 1 0.32 18.23 -24.31
CA MET A 1 -0.14 19.64 -24.38
C MET A 1 0.59 20.60 -23.42
N ALA A 2 1.74 20.24 -22.83
CA ALA A 2 2.46 21.11 -21.87
C ALA A 2 3.57 22.00 -22.49
N GLN A 3 3.81 21.89 -23.80
CA GLN A 3 4.96 22.54 -24.45
C GLN A 3 4.95 24.07 -24.31
N GLY A 4 3.78 24.71 -24.30
CA GLY A 4 3.65 26.17 -24.19
C GLY A 4 3.97 26.75 -22.80
N LEU A 5 4.00 25.92 -21.74
CA LEU A 5 4.36 26.37 -20.39
C LEU A 5 5.84 26.12 -20.06
N SER A 6 6.51 25.28 -20.84
CA SER A 6 7.92 24.90 -20.58
C SER A 6 8.92 25.88 -21.17
N THR A 7 8.53 26.66 -22.17
CA THR A 7 9.42 27.60 -22.86
C THR A 7 9.08 29.04 -22.49
N PRO A 8 10.07 29.89 -22.18
CA PRO A 8 9.83 31.30 -21.99
C PRO A 8 9.27 31.94 -23.27
N ILE A 9 8.44 32.97 -23.11
CA ILE A 9 7.89 33.74 -24.23
C ILE A 9 9.03 34.51 -24.91
N ASP A 10 9.04 34.50 -26.24
CA ASP A 10 10.05 35.23 -27.04
C ASP A 10 9.95 36.76 -26.83
N SER A 11 11.10 37.42 -26.85
CA SER A 11 11.31 38.86 -26.85
C SER A 11 10.51 39.63 -27.91
N LYS A 12 10.20 38.99 -29.04
CA LYS A 12 9.38 39.58 -30.12
C LYS A 12 7.89 39.63 -29.77
N ASN A 13 7.46 38.93 -28.71
CA ASN A 13 6.07 38.95 -28.28
C ASN A 13 5.68 40.33 -27.73
N LYS A 14 4.57 40.89 -28.23
CA LYS A 14 4.08 42.21 -27.83
C LYS A 14 3.81 42.30 -26.32
N GLY A 15 3.32 41.25 -25.70
CA GLY A 15 3.07 41.19 -24.26
C GLY A 15 4.36 41.26 -23.45
N PHE A 16 5.42 40.57 -23.91
CA PHE A 16 6.74 40.65 -23.28
C PHE A 16 7.34 42.06 -23.38
N GLN A 17 7.23 42.70 -24.54
CA GLN A 17 7.66 44.09 -24.73
C GLN A 17 6.88 45.07 -23.84
N MET A 18 5.58 44.84 -23.67
CA MET A 18 4.75 45.66 -22.78
C MET A 18 5.16 45.49 -21.31
N LEU A 19 5.44 44.27 -20.87
CA LEU A 19 5.95 44.00 -19.52
C LEU A 19 7.25 44.76 -19.26
N LEU A 20 8.22 44.69 -20.17
CA LEU A 20 9.49 45.42 -20.06
C LEU A 20 9.26 46.94 -19.90
N LYS A 21 8.34 47.51 -20.71
CA LYS A 21 7.98 48.94 -20.62
C LYS A 21 7.30 49.30 -19.29
N MET A 22 6.65 48.35 -18.63
CA MET A 22 6.08 48.52 -17.30
C MET A 22 7.09 48.27 -16.16
N GLY A 23 8.37 48.10 -16.49
CA GLY A 23 9.45 47.91 -15.50
C GLY A 23 9.64 46.46 -15.05
N TYR A 24 9.02 45.50 -15.74
CA TYR A 24 9.38 44.09 -15.59
C TYR A 24 10.82 43.86 -16.05
N LYS A 25 11.52 42.94 -15.38
CA LYS A 25 12.85 42.46 -15.77
C LYS A 25 12.80 40.95 -15.94
N GLU A 26 13.52 40.44 -16.92
CA GLU A 26 13.58 39.01 -17.20
C GLU A 26 13.94 38.20 -15.95
N GLY A 27 13.14 37.18 -15.66
CA GLY A 27 13.32 36.31 -14.51
C GLY A 27 12.88 36.92 -13.17
N GLN A 28 12.35 38.15 -13.14
CA GLN A 28 11.75 38.74 -11.96
C GLN A 28 10.31 38.23 -11.77
N THR A 29 9.82 38.27 -10.54
CA THR A 29 8.40 38.07 -10.23
C THR A 29 7.63 39.38 -10.35
N ILE A 30 6.31 39.29 -10.56
CA ILE A 30 5.40 40.43 -10.62
C ILE A 30 4.89 40.79 -9.21
N GLY A 31 4.50 42.05 -8.98
CA GLY A 31 3.91 42.54 -7.73
C GLY A 31 4.87 43.40 -6.89
N LYS A 32 4.31 44.19 -5.96
CA LYS A 32 5.06 45.18 -5.16
C LYS A 32 6.22 44.56 -4.38
N SER A 33 5.97 43.43 -3.72
CA SER A 33 6.93 42.76 -2.85
C SER A 33 7.87 41.80 -3.58
N LYS A 34 7.67 41.55 -4.89
CA LYS A 34 8.44 40.60 -5.69
C LYS A 34 8.57 39.19 -5.06
N THR A 35 7.51 38.71 -4.42
CA THR A 35 7.42 37.37 -3.81
C THR A 35 6.48 36.43 -4.57
N GLY A 36 6.00 36.84 -5.74
CA GLY A 36 5.08 36.05 -6.55
C GLY A 36 5.73 34.82 -7.17
N ILE A 37 4.92 34.00 -7.83
CA ILE A 37 5.43 32.81 -8.55
C ILE A 37 6.12 33.29 -9.83
N LYS A 38 7.35 32.78 -10.07
CA LYS A 38 8.16 33.10 -11.26
C LYS A 38 7.80 32.24 -12.46
N GLU A 39 7.45 30.98 -12.22
CA GLU A 39 7.17 29.98 -13.25
C GLU A 39 5.67 29.65 -13.28
N PRO A 40 5.12 29.21 -14.41
CA PRO A 40 3.73 28.78 -14.48
C PRO A 40 3.45 27.61 -13.52
N LEU A 41 2.24 27.56 -12.96
CA LEU A 41 1.84 26.45 -12.10
C LEU A 41 1.74 25.16 -12.94
N PRO A 42 2.33 24.04 -12.48
CA PRO A 42 2.20 22.77 -13.18
C PRO A 42 0.74 22.31 -13.16
N LEU A 43 0.25 21.89 -14.32
CA LEU A 43 -1.10 21.36 -14.47
C LEU A 43 -1.01 19.84 -14.62
N TYR A 44 -1.80 19.14 -13.80
CA TYR A 44 -1.98 17.70 -13.90
C TYR A 44 -3.31 17.42 -14.58
N PHE A 45 -3.25 16.88 -15.80
CA PHE A 45 -4.44 16.47 -16.51
C PHE A 45 -4.77 15.03 -16.13
N LYS A 46 -6.00 14.81 -15.69
CA LYS A 46 -6.51 13.46 -15.50
C LYS A 46 -6.97 12.94 -16.86
N GLU A 47 -6.31 11.90 -17.35
CA GLU A 47 -6.67 11.25 -18.62
C GLU A 47 -7.84 10.27 -18.45
N ASP A 48 -8.06 9.81 -17.22
CA ASP A 48 -9.06 8.80 -16.90
C ASP A 48 -10.43 9.42 -16.61
N ARG A 49 -11.48 8.64 -16.87
CA ARG A 49 -12.88 9.01 -16.53
C ARG A 49 -13.29 8.63 -15.11
N ALA A 50 -12.36 8.10 -14.31
CA ALA A 50 -12.63 7.70 -12.94
C ALA A 50 -13.09 8.87 -12.06
N GLY A 51 -13.68 8.58 -10.90
CA GLY A 51 -13.99 9.60 -9.90
C GLY A 51 -12.73 10.22 -9.27
N ILE A 52 -12.84 11.41 -8.69
CA ILE A 52 -11.77 11.96 -7.85
C ILE A 52 -11.62 11.05 -6.62
N GLY A 53 -10.37 10.68 -6.29
CA GLY A 53 -10.06 9.76 -5.17
C GLY A 53 -10.08 8.27 -5.51
N ASP A 54 -10.50 7.89 -6.73
CA ASP A 54 -10.63 6.47 -7.11
C ASP A 54 -9.29 5.71 -7.07
N ALA A 55 -8.22 6.34 -7.56
CA ALA A 55 -6.87 5.76 -7.50
C ALA A 55 -6.39 5.45 -6.07
N VAL A 56 -6.85 6.21 -5.07
CA VAL A 56 -6.52 5.96 -3.67
C VAL A 56 -7.35 4.79 -3.13
N SER A 57 -8.62 4.72 -3.55
CA SER A 57 -9.52 3.62 -3.18
C SER A 57 -9.02 2.27 -3.69
N THR A 58 -8.64 2.19 -4.97
CA THR A 58 -8.13 0.96 -5.60
C THR A 58 -6.83 0.50 -4.95
N GLN A 59 -5.87 1.40 -4.74
CA GLN A 59 -4.62 1.07 -4.06
C GLN A 59 -4.84 0.58 -2.62
N ASN A 60 -5.80 1.17 -1.91
CA ASN A 60 -6.12 0.74 -0.55
C ASN A 60 -6.77 -0.65 -0.57
N ALA A 61 -7.72 -0.91 -1.45
CA ALA A 61 -8.34 -2.22 -1.63
C ALA A 61 -7.28 -3.30 -1.90
N GLU A 62 -6.37 -3.06 -2.84
CA GLU A 62 -5.26 -3.98 -3.14
C GLU A 62 -4.36 -4.24 -1.92
N LYS A 63 -4.06 -3.21 -1.13
CA LYS A 63 -3.27 -3.36 0.11
C LYS A 63 -4.01 -4.20 1.15
N PHE A 64 -5.32 -4.01 1.30
CA PHE A 64 -6.14 -4.81 2.22
C PHE A 64 -6.19 -6.28 1.81
N ASP A 65 -6.41 -6.56 0.52
CA ASP A 65 -6.44 -7.93 0.00
C ASP A 65 -5.09 -8.64 0.17
N ASN A 66 -3.99 -7.94 -0.13
CA ASN A 66 -2.65 -8.46 0.09
C ASN A 66 -2.37 -8.77 1.57
N ARG A 67 -2.82 -7.91 2.49
CA ARG A 67 -2.69 -8.14 3.93
C ARG A 67 -3.51 -9.34 4.37
N LYS A 68 -4.74 -9.49 3.86
CA LYS A 68 -5.62 -10.61 4.17
C LYS A 68 -5.02 -11.94 3.71
N ARG A 69 -4.51 -12.02 2.48
CA ARG A 69 -3.81 -13.21 1.96
C ARG A 69 -2.62 -13.61 2.84
N LYS A 70 -1.76 -12.65 3.20
CA LYS A 70 -0.61 -12.93 4.08
C LYS A 70 -1.04 -13.52 5.43
N LEU A 71 -2.11 -12.98 6.03
CA LEU A 71 -2.65 -13.49 7.29
C LEU A 71 -3.25 -14.89 7.15
N GLU A 72 -3.92 -15.18 6.04
CA GLU A 72 -4.45 -16.52 5.74
C GLU A 72 -3.33 -17.54 5.53
N ASP A 73 -2.27 -17.17 4.81
CA ASP A 73 -1.09 -18.01 4.59
C ASP A 73 -0.37 -18.34 5.92
N GLU A 74 -0.21 -17.34 6.80
CA GLU A 74 0.36 -17.57 8.13
C GLU A 74 -0.50 -18.49 8.98
N LYS A 75 -1.83 -18.30 8.99
CA LYS A 75 -2.76 -19.20 9.69
C LYS A 75 -2.63 -20.63 9.19
N ASN A 76 -2.73 -20.83 7.87
CA ASN A 76 -2.62 -22.14 7.22
C ASN A 76 -1.31 -22.86 7.59
N LYS A 77 -0.18 -22.14 7.63
CA LYS A 77 1.11 -22.69 8.05
C LYS A 77 1.11 -23.15 9.51
N THR A 78 0.51 -22.37 10.41
CA THR A 78 0.40 -22.78 11.83
C THR A 78 -0.56 -23.93 12.02
N ASP A 79 -1.64 -24.00 11.25
CA ASP A 79 -2.69 -25.00 11.38
C ASP A 79 -2.21 -26.38 10.95
N PHE A 80 -1.38 -26.49 9.92
CA PHE A 80 -0.74 -27.76 9.54
C PHE A 80 0.06 -28.36 10.70
N THR A 81 0.89 -27.53 11.35
CA THR A 81 1.74 -27.97 12.47
C THR A 81 0.91 -28.35 13.70
N LYS A 82 -0.11 -27.56 14.03
CA LYS A 82 -1.03 -27.85 15.14
C LYS A 82 -1.80 -29.15 14.90
N ASN A 83 -2.30 -29.37 13.68
CA ASN A 83 -3.07 -30.57 13.35
C ASN A 83 -2.21 -31.84 13.39
N GLN A 84 -0.95 -31.76 12.93
CA GLN A 84 0.01 -32.86 13.09
C GLN A 84 0.29 -33.17 14.57
N ARG A 85 0.55 -32.16 15.42
CA ARG A 85 0.77 -32.36 16.86
C ARG A 85 -0.42 -33.04 17.52
N ARG A 86 -1.64 -32.57 17.26
CA ARG A 86 -2.88 -33.18 17.79
C ARG A 86 -3.00 -34.68 17.47
N LYS A 87 -2.65 -35.09 16.24
CA LYS A 87 -2.65 -36.51 15.83
C LYS A 87 -1.57 -37.35 16.53
N ILE A 88 -0.41 -36.76 16.83
CA ILE A 88 0.65 -37.44 17.57
C ILE A 88 0.26 -37.59 19.03
N ASP A 89 -0.27 -36.52 19.64
CA ASP A 89 -0.67 -36.50 21.05
C ASP A 89 -1.81 -37.50 21.31
N SER A 90 -2.80 -37.61 20.41
CA SER A 90 -3.87 -38.61 20.54
C SER A 90 -3.36 -40.06 20.51
N LYS A 91 -2.39 -40.36 19.62
CA LYS A 91 -1.74 -41.68 19.56
C LYS A 91 -0.93 -41.97 20.83
N LYS A 92 -0.22 -40.97 21.38
CA LYS A 92 0.50 -41.14 22.65
C LYS A 92 -0.45 -41.41 23.80
N THR A 93 -1.54 -40.66 23.92
CA THR A 93 -2.54 -40.83 24.98
C THR A 93 -3.16 -42.23 24.93
N THR A 94 -3.59 -42.69 23.75
CA THR A 94 -4.15 -44.04 23.59
C THR A 94 -3.13 -45.13 23.92
N SER A 95 -1.88 -44.98 23.47
CA SER A 95 -0.81 -45.92 23.82
C SER A 95 -0.55 -45.96 25.33
N SER A 96 -0.51 -44.81 26.01
CA SER A 96 -0.35 -44.72 27.45
C SER A 96 -1.50 -45.40 28.20
N ILE A 97 -2.75 -45.18 27.76
CA ILE A 97 -3.92 -45.83 28.34
C ILE A 97 -3.83 -47.36 28.18
N ILE A 98 -3.51 -47.84 26.97
CA ILE A 98 -3.38 -49.27 26.70
C ILE A 98 -2.33 -49.91 27.60
N LYS A 99 -1.15 -49.28 27.77
CA LYS A 99 -0.09 -49.79 28.66
C LYS A 99 -0.54 -49.95 30.11
N ILE A 100 -1.31 -48.98 30.62
CA ILE A 100 -1.86 -49.01 31.97
C ILE A 100 -2.86 -50.16 32.10
N VAL A 101 -3.80 -50.27 31.16
CA VAL A 101 -4.84 -51.31 31.15
C VAL A 101 -4.23 -52.70 31.04
N THR A 102 -3.23 -52.92 30.18
CA THR A 102 -2.57 -54.22 30.05
C THR A 102 -1.86 -54.68 31.32
N HIS A 103 -1.40 -53.74 32.14
CA HIS A 103 -0.70 -54.06 33.38
C HIS A 103 -1.68 -54.27 34.54
N ILE A 104 -2.76 -53.50 34.59
CA ILE A 104 -3.70 -53.50 35.71
C ILE A 104 -4.81 -54.56 35.55
N CYS A 105 -5.32 -54.79 34.33
CA CYS A 105 -6.40 -55.77 34.11
C CYS A 105 -6.09 -57.18 34.63
N PRO A 106 -4.89 -57.76 34.38
CA PRO A 106 -4.55 -59.08 34.92
C PRO A 106 -4.53 -59.12 36.45
N GLN A 107 -4.13 -58.02 37.08
CA GLN A 107 -4.07 -57.90 38.55
C GLN A 107 -5.45 -57.77 39.18
N LEU A 108 -6.43 -57.27 38.44
CA LEU A 108 -7.82 -57.14 38.88
C LEU A 108 -8.64 -58.41 38.61
N ASP A 109 -8.29 -59.21 37.60
CA ASP A 109 -8.96 -60.48 37.28
C ASP A 109 -8.54 -61.62 38.23
N GLU A 110 -7.42 -61.48 38.96
CA GLU A 110 -6.96 -62.44 39.98
C GLU A 110 -7.51 -62.18 41.40
N GLN A 111 -8.38 -61.17 41.59
CA GLN A 111 -9.10 -60.90 42.84
C GLN A 111 -10.55 -61.41 42.80
#